data_AF-A0A426ZI23-F1
#
_entry.id   AF-A0A426ZI23-F1
#
_cell.length_a   1.000
_cell.length_b   1.000
_cell.length_c   1.000
_cell.angle_alpha   90.00
_cell.angle_beta   90.00
_cell.angle_gamma   90.00
#
_symmetry.space_group_name_H-M   'P 1'
#
loop_
_entity.id
_entity.type
_entity.pdbx_description
1 polymer ?
#
loop_
_entity_poly.entity_id
_entity_poly.type
_entity_poly.pdbx_seq_one_letter_code
_entity_poly.pdbx_strand_id
1 'polypeptide(L)'
;MSSTLTGFTRDSIVTLRMIVLPITPGQEPRSRTMMVAFMVVNLPSAYNVIIDRPTLNRLRAVVSTYHRAMKFPTRVGSEEVRSDPLES
;
A
#
# COMPACT_ATOMS: atom_id res chain seq x y z
N MET A 1 7.67 13.46 -18.95
CA MET A 1 6.23 13.16 -19.08
C MET A 1 5.60 13.33 -17.71
N SER A 2 4.74 14.34 -17.53
CA SER A 2 3.98 14.53 -16.29
C SER A 2 2.80 13.57 -16.30
N SER A 3 2.69 12.71 -15.29
CA SER A 3 1.52 11.86 -15.06
C SER A 3 0.63 12.54 -14.02
N THR A 4 -0.67 12.49 -14.24
CA THR A 4 -1.66 13.13 -13.37
C THR A 4 -2.40 12.06 -12.58
N LEU A 5 -2.44 12.19 -11.25
CA LEU A 5 -3.27 11.38 -10.38
C LEU A 5 -4.67 12.00 -10.32
N THR A 6 -5.69 11.27 -10.77
CA THR A 6 -7.08 11.75 -10.80
C THR A 6 -7.99 10.83 -10.00
N GLY A 7 -9.02 11.39 -9.37
CA GLY A 7 -10.08 10.62 -8.69
C GLY A 7 -9.85 10.35 -7.20
N PHE A 8 -8.62 10.51 -6.71
CA PHE A 8 -8.32 10.36 -5.27
C PHE A 8 -8.84 11.53 -4.44
N THR A 9 -8.69 12.75 -4.95
CA THR A 9 -9.11 13.99 -4.29
C THR A 9 -10.25 14.71 -5.02
N ARG A 10 -10.88 14.06 -6.00
CA ARG A 10 -11.74 14.68 -7.05
C ARG A 10 -11.02 15.68 -7.97
N ASP A 11 -9.88 16.21 -7.53
CA ASP A 11 -8.98 17.01 -8.33
C ASP A 11 -7.95 16.17 -9.11
N SER A 12 -7.31 16.82 -10.07
CA SER A 12 -6.17 16.31 -10.82
C SER A 12 -4.87 16.80 -10.19
N ILE A 13 -4.05 15.90 -9.67
CA ILE A 13 -2.77 16.24 -9.02
C ILE A 13 -1.62 15.87 -9.94
N VAL A 14 -0.73 16.83 -10.19
CA VAL A 14 0.50 16.58 -10.95
C VAL A 14 1.44 15.75 -10.08
N THR A 15 1.84 14.59 -10.59
CA THR A 15 2.84 13.73 -9.93
C THR A 15 4.22 14.37 -10.07
N LEU A 16 4.96 14.47 -8.96
CA LEU A 16 6.33 14.99 -8.96
C LEU A 16 7.27 14.04 -9.71
N ARG A 17 7.18 12.74 -9.41
CA ARG A 17 7.98 11.67 -10.04
C ARG A 17 7.41 10.29 -9.73
N MET A 18 7.88 9.29 -10.48
CA MET A 18 7.70 7.88 -10.13
C MET A 18 8.98 7.37 -9.46
N ILE A 19 8.84 6.62 -8.37
CA ILE A 19 9.94 5.95 -7.67
C ILE A 19 9.62 4.47 -7.50
N VAL A 20 10.63 3.61 -7.42
CA VAL A 20 10.45 2.19 -7.08
C VAL A 20 10.97 1.98 -5.67
N LEU A 21 10.12 1.48 -4.78
CA LEU A 21 10.48 1.19 -3.40
C LEU A 21 10.14 -0.26 -3.05
N PRO A 22 10.94 -0.91 -2.18
CA PRO A 22 10.57 -2.17 -1.59
C PRO A 22 9.46 -1.96 -0.55
N ILE A 23 8.43 -2.79 -0.59
CA ILE A 23 7.45 -2.94 0.50
C ILE A 23 7.64 -4.30 1.14
N THR A 24 7.61 -4.35 2.47
CA THR A 24 7.73 -5.58 3.25
C THR A 24 6.60 -5.64 4.28
N PRO A 25 5.38 -6.04 3.88
CA PRO A 25 4.32 -6.37 4.84
C PRO A 25 4.67 -7.63 5.65
N GLY A 26 4.22 -7.64 6.91
CA GLY A 26 4.44 -8.73 7.86
C GLY A 26 5.77 -8.64 8.60
N GLN A 27 5.99 -9.56 9.52
CA GLN A 27 7.25 -9.72 10.24
C GLN A 27 7.84 -11.11 9.96
N GLU A 28 9.17 -11.24 9.98
CA GLU A 28 9.85 -12.52 9.85
C GLU A 28 9.32 -13.54 10.89
N PRO A 29 9.12 -14.82 10.49
CA PRO A 29 9.48 -15.44 9.21
C PRO A 29 8.38 -15.34 8.12
N ARG A 30 7.33 -14.56 8.37
CA ARG A 30 6.13 -14.45 7.51
C ARG A 30 6.04 -13.10 6.80
N SER A 31 7.15 -12.39 6.65
CA SER A 31 7.25 -11.20 5.82
C SER A 31 7.22 -11.57 4.34
N ARG A 32 6.87 -10.60 3.49
CA ARG A 32 7.03 -10.74 2.03
C ARG A 32 7.45 -9.42 1.41
N THR A 33 8.65 -9.37 0.87
CA THR A 33 9.15 -8.17 0.17
C THR A 33 8.79 -8.17 -1.32
N MET A 34 8.38 -7.02 -1.86
CA MET A 34 8.25 -6.80 -3.31
C MET A 34 8.58 -5.37 -3.71
N MET A 35 9.02 -5.20 -4.95
CA MET A 35 9.29 -3.89 -5.55
C MET A 35 8.02 -3.31 -6.17
N VAL A 36 7.65 -2.09 -5.77
CA VAL A 36 6.44 -1.41 -6.22
C VAL A 36 6.80 -0.02 -6.73
N ALA A 37 6.23 0.34 -7.89
CA ALA A 37 6.35 1.68 -8.44
C ALA A 37 5.29 2.59 -7.80
N PHE A 38 5.74 3.68 -7.18
CA PHE A 38 4.91 4.68 -6.53
C PHE A 38 4.94 5.99 -7.30
N MET A 39 3.78 6.65 -7.38
CA MET A 39 3.68 8.06 -7.76
C MET A 39 3.89 8.93 -6.53
N VAL A 40 4.85 9.85 -6.59
CA VAL A 40 5.12 10.83 -5.53
C VAL A 40 4.32 12.09 -5.80
N VAL A 41 3.46 12.47 -4.87
CA VAL A 41 2.67 13.70 -4.94
C VAL A 41 3.01 14.59 -3.74
N ASN A 42 2.95 15.91 -3.92
CA ASN A 42 3.11 16.88 -2.83
C ASN A 42 1.74 17.45 -2.49
N LEU A 43 1.01 16.76 -1.61
CA LEU A 43 -0.34 17.12 -1.19
C LEU A 43 -0.50 16.85 0.31
N PRO A 44 -1.13 17.76 1.07
CA PRO A 44 -1.62 17.44 2.42
C PRO A 44 -2.60 16.26 2.37
N SER A 45 -2.27 15.16 3.04
CA SER A 45 -3.06 13.93 3.07
C SER A 45 -3.01 13.32 4.47
N ALA A 46 -4.09 12.65 4.88
CA ALA A 46 -4.11 11.83 6.09
C ALA A 46 -3.26 10.55 5.96
N TYR A 47 -2.80 10.22 4.74
CA TYR A 47 -2.04 9.02 4.44
C TYR A 47 -0.69 9.36 3.80
N ASN A 48 0.37 8.76 4.33
CA ASN A 48 1.72 8.88 3.77
C ASN A 48 1.93 7.99 2.54
N VAL A 49 1.25 6.85 2.48
CA VAL A 49 1.36 5.85 1.40
C VAL A 49 0.00 5.27 1.11
N ILE A 50 -0.33 5.12 -0.17
CA ILE A 50 -1.52 4.42 -0.65
C ILE A 50 -1.05 3.23 -1.48
N ILE A 51 -1.51 2.04 -1.13
CA ILE A 51 -1.25 0.82 -1.90
C ILE A 51 -2.41 0.59 -2.86
N ASP A 52 -2.09 0.45 -4.14
CA ASP A 52 -3.09 0.24 -5.16
C ASP A 52 -3.61 -1.21 -5.17
N ARG A 53 -4.80 -1.41 -5.78
CA ARG A 53 -5.40 -2.74 -5.95
C ARG A 53 -4.49 -3.71 -6.72
N PRO A 54 -3.80 -3.31 -7.82
CA PRO A 54 -2.81 -4.15 -8.47
C PRO A 54 -1.73 -4.71 -7.53
N THR A 55 -1.18 -3.90 -6.63
CA THR A 55 -0.18 -4.36 -5.65
C THR A 55 -0.79 -5.33 -4.65
N LEU A 56 -1.97 -5.05 -4.11
CA LEU A 56 -2.69 -5.97 -3.23
C LEU A 56 -3.00 -7.32 -3.93
N ASN A 57 -3.35 -7.28 -5.21
CA ASN A 57 -3.59 -8.49 -6.02
C ASN A 57 -2.29 -9.31 -6.21
N ARG A 58 -1.14 -8.65 -6.41
CA ARG A 58 0.18 -9.34 -6.47
C ARG A 58 0.55 -10.00 -5.14
N LEU A 59 0.16 -9.37 -4.02
CA LEU A 59 0.28 -9.96 -2.69
C LEU A 59 -0.71 -11.11 -2.46
N ARG A 60 -1.78 -11.23 -3.26
CA ARG A 60 -2.95 -12.07 -2.98
C ARG A 60 -3.55 -11.70 -1.61
N ALA A 61 -3.56 -10.42 -1.32
CA ALA A 61 -4.02 -9.90 -0.04
C ALA A 61 -5.56 -9.87 0.01
N VAL A 62 -6.11 -10.22 1.17
CA VAL A 62 -7.50 -10.02 1.55
C VAL A 62 -7.52 -8.94 2.63
N VAL A 63 -8.19 -7.82 2.35
CA VAL A 63 -8.30 -6.69 3.28
C VAL A 63 -9.69 -6.70 3.89
N SER A 64 -9.77 -6.70 5.21
CA SER A 64 -10.99 -6.46 5.96
C SER A 64 -10.92 -5.08 6.59
N THR A 65 -11.74 -4.16 6.10
CA THR A 65 -11.88 -2.82 6.69
C THR A 65 -12.50 -2.90 8.09
N TYR A 66 -13.47 -3.79 8.28
CA TYR A 66 -14.13 -4.02 9.57
C TYR A 66 -13.14 -4.48 10.64
N HIS A 67 -12.26 -5.43 10.33
CA HIS A 67 -11.24 -5.91 11.26
C HIS A 67 -9.95 -5.08 11.23
N ARG A 68 -9.89 -4.02 10.41
CA ARG A 68 -8.69 -3.23 10.12
C ARG A 68 -7.45 -4.11 9.91
N ALA A 69 -7.63 -5.18 9.14
CA ALA A 69 -6.66 -6.25 8.98
C ALA A 69 -6.44 -6.57 7.50
N MET A 70 -5.21 -6.94 7.15
CA MET A 70 -4.83 -7.44 5.84
C MET A 70 -4.17 -8.80 6.00
N LYS A 71 -4.69 -9.82 5.31
CA LYS A 71 -4.14 -11.17 5.31
C LYS A 71 -3.57 -11.52 3.94
N PHE A 72 -2.41 -12.18 3.88
CA PHE A 72 -1.80 -12.60 2.63
C PHE A 72 -1.01 -13.92 2.80
N PRO A 73 -0.86 -14.72 1.73
CA PRO A 73 -0.06 -15.94 1.77
C PRO A 73 1.45 -15.63 1.80
N THR A 74 2.18 -16.45 2.53
CA THR A 74 3.64 -16.43 2.70
C THR A 74 4.19 -17.83 2.44
N ARG A 75 5.52 -17.98 2.38
CA ARG A 75 6.15 -19.30 2.20
C ARG A 75 5.88 -20.26 3.37
N VAL A 76 5.57 -19.72 4.55
CA VAL A 76 5.37 -20.48 5.81
C VAL A 76 3.89 -20.52 6.21
N GLY A 77 2.96 -20.11 5.33
CA GLY A 77 1.53 -20.13 5.59
C GLY A 77 0.83 -18.83 5.18
N SER A 78 0.17 -18.17 6.13
CA SER A 78 -0.48 -16.88 5.93
C SER A 78 -0.10 -15.91 7.03
N GLU A 79 0.07 -14.65 6.69
CA GLU A 79 0.30 -13.56 7.65
C GLU A 79 -0.91 -12.65 7.70
N GLU A 80 -1.24 -12.17 8.90
CA GLU A 80 -2.25 -11.16 9.13
C GLU A 80 -1.60 -9.95 9.79
N VAL A 81 -1.66 -8.82 9.09
CA VAL A 81 -1.19 -7.52 9.60
C VAL A 81 -2.41 -6.73 10.02
N ARG A 82 -2.43 -6.26 11.26
CA ARG A 82 -3.48 -5.39 11.81
C ARG A 82 -2.96 -3.98 11.99
N SER A 83 -3.81 -2.99 11.79
CA SER A 83 -3.47 -1.62 12.21
C SER A 83 -3.59 -1.50 13.73
N ASP A 84 -2.65 -0.81 14.37
CA ASP A 84 -2.75 -0.49 15.79
C ASP A 84 -3.89 0.51 16.07
N PRO A 85 -4.69 0.34 17.14
CA PRO A 85 -5.78 1.26 17.47
C PRO A 85 -5.32 2.65 17.91
N LEU A 86 -4.05 2.79 18.34
CA LEU A 86 -3.52 4.03 18.93
C LEU A 86 -3.07 5.07 17.90
N GLU A 87 -2.86 4.65 16.65
CA GLU A 87 -2.46 5.54 15.56
C GLU A 87 -3.63 5.72 14.58
N SER A 88 -4.50 6.69 14.87
CA SER A 88 -5.47 7.26 13.92
C SER A 88 -5.68 8.73 14.22
#